data_AF-A0AAF3J830-F1
#
_entry.id   AF-A0AAF3J830-F1
#
_cell.length_a   1.000
_cell.length_b   1.000
_cell.length_c   1.000
_cell.angle_alpha   90.00
_cell.angle_beta   90.00
_cell.angle_gamma   90.00
#
_symmetry.space_group_name_H-M   'P 1'
#
loop_
_entity.id
_entity.type
_entity.pdbx_description
1 polymer ?
#
loop_
_entity_poly.entity_id
_entity_poly.type
_entity_poly.pdbx_seq_one_letter_code
_entity_poly.pdbx_strand_id
1 'polypeptide(L)'
;MTVPYHHQVATSKPHLILKLLFRWKGSVWKSVLVEYFIWIVSYFIIYAIYRYALPKYNQKSLEEFIRFCDKSLGFIPLNFMLSFFVTTVVNRWTVMFTNLGLIDNVALFTAQYVQGDDARGRMFRRNIVRYCCLAHAILLRDVSMKIRRRFPTIDSMVPAGFMMPHELEKYESIKNRYNKSWGRVDSEYLEYAVATEIRNLRANMITIWQHDWVSIPVLYPQVVFAATYIYFILALFARQFIIPQDQLSGEVDLHFPIISSVTFIIYVGWMKVAMALLNPFGEDDDDFDCNFFT
;
A
#
# COMPACT_ATOMS: atom_id res chain seq x y z
N MET A 1 -10.13 1.99 8.58
CA MET A 1 -11.13 2.08 7.51
C MET A 1 -10.52 2.69 6.28
N THR A 2 -10.36 1.88 5.24
CA THR A 2 -10.15 2.28 3.85
C THR A 2 -11.07 3.45 3.49
N VAL A 3 -10.66 4.37 2.61
CA VAL A 3 -11.45 5.57 2.32
C VAL A 3 -12.52 5.28 1.24
N PRO A 4 -13.81 5.10 1.59
CA PRO A 4 -14.82 4.82 0.57
C PRO A 4 -15.14 6.08 -0.25
N TYR A 5 -15.19 5.93 -1.58
CA TYR A 5 -15.66 6.98 -2.49
C TYR A 5 -16.61 6.47 -3.57
N HIS A 6 -16.84 5.16 -3.68
CA HIS A 6 -17.67 4.56 -4.74
C HIS A 6 -19.05 5.21 -4.90
N HIS A 7 -19.77 5.44 -3.79
CA HIS A 7 -21.08 6.11 -3.83
C HIS A 7 -21.03 7.54 -4.36
N GLN A 8 -19.90 8.25 -4.18
CA GLN A 8 -19.74 9.63 -4.63
C GLN A 8 -19.40 9.71 -6.12
N VAL A 9 -18.85 8.63 -6.70
CA VAL A 9 -18.51 8.54 -8.13
C VAL A 9 -19.47 7.60 -8.88
N ALA A 10 -20.63 7.30 -8.31
CA ALA A 10 -21.62 6.42 -8.91
C ALA A 10 -22.23 6.95 -10.23
N THR A 11 -22.04 8.25 -10.52
CA THR A 11 -22.47 8.87 -11.78
C THR A 11 -21.28 9.54 -12.47
N SER A 12 -21.31 9.63 -13.80
CA SER A 12 -20.23 10.23 -14.62
C SER A 12 -20.29 11.77 -14.71
N LYS A 13 -20.90 12.44 -13.72
CA LYS A 13 -21.07 13.90 -13.76
C LYS A 13 -19.72 14.62 -13.59
N PRO A 14 -19.38 15.64 -14.42
CA PRO A 14 -18.06 16.29 -14.40
C PRO A 14 -17.64 16.88 -13.05
N HIS A 15 -18.57 17.45 -12.28
CA HIS A 15 -18.28 18.04 -10.97
C HIS A 15 -17.87 17.02 -9.90
N LEU A 16 -18.16 15.73 -10.10
CA LEU A 16 -17.77 14.68 -9.15
C LEU A 16 -16.27 14.40 -9.22
N ILE A 17 -15.66 14.55 -10.41
CA ILE A 17 -14.20 14.47 -10.58
C ILE A 17 -13.53 15.60 -9.79
N LEU A 18 -14.04 16.82 -9.89
CA LEU A 18 -13.53 17.95 -9.10
C LEU A 18 -13.67 17.70 -7.59
N LYS A 19 -14.82 17.18 -7.15
CA LYS A 19 -15.04 16.82 -5.75
C LYS A 19 -14.05 15.75 -5.25
N LEU A 20 -13.71 14.78 -6.10
CA LEU A 20 -12.71 13.76 -5.79
C LEU A 20 -11.30 14.36 -5.69
N LEU A 21 -10.94 15.24 -6.63
CA LEU A 21 -9.66 15.94 -6.63
C LEU A 21 -9.47 16.75 -5.34
N PHE A 22 -10.48 17.46 -4.84
CA PHE A 22 -10.34 18.28 -3.61
C PHE A 22 -10.48 17.51 -2.29
N ARG A 23 -10.51 16.17 -2.32
CA ARG A 23 -10.53 15.36 -1.09
C ARG A 23 -9.15 15.40 -0.40
N TRP A 24 -9.14 15.41 0.93
CA TRP A 24 -7.90 15.41 1.72
C TRP A 24 -7.46 14.03 2.24
N LYS A 25 -8.39 13.26 2.82
CA LYS A 25 -8.07 11.94 3.38
C LYS A 25 -7.80 10.92 2.27
N GLY A 26 -6.70 10.17 2.36
CA GLY A 26 -6.27 9.22 1.32
C GLY A 26 -5.95 9.87 -0.04
N SER A 27 -5.63 11.17 -0.07
CA SER A 27 -5.44 11.89 -1.33
C SER A 27 -3.97 12.11 -1.67
N VAL A 28 -3.72 12.35 -2.97
CA VAL A 28 -2.40 12.70 -3.50
C VAL A 28 -1.85 13.95 -2.81
N TRP A 29 -2.70 14.90 -2.44
CA TRP A 29 -2.29 16.13 -1.75
C TRP A 29 -1.65 15.83 -0.40
N LYS A 30 -2.31 15.02 0.44
CA LYS A 30 -1.76 14.65 1.74
C LYS A 30 -0.42 13.92 1.62
N SER A 31 -0.26 13.10 0.57
CA SER A 31 0.93 12.27 0.37
C SER A 31 2.13 12.96 -0.29
N VAL A 32 1.92 14.08 -1.01
CA VAL A 32 2.96 14.77 -1.80
C VAL A 32 3.28 16.17 -1.28
N LEU A 33 2.43 16.76 -0.45
CA LEU A 33 2.54 18.18 -0.07
C LEU A 33 3.86 18.52 0.63
N VAL A 34 4.39 17.62 1.46
CA VAL A 34 5.67 17.87 2.16
C VAL A 34 6.84 17.89 1.18
N GLU A 35 6.94 16.89 0.32
CA GLU A 35 8.00 16.81 -0.71
C GLU A 35 7.89 17.94 -1.72
N TYR A 36 6.66 18.29 -2.12
CA TYR A 36 6.43 19.41 -3.03
C TYR A 36 6.84 20.73 -2.40
N PHE A 37 6.52 20.95 -1.12
CA PHE A 37 6.95 22.13 -0.39
C PHE A 37 8.48 22.26 -0.32
N ILE A 38 9.17 21.15 -0.04
CA ILE A 38 10.64 21.14 -0.06
C ILE A 38 11.16 21.48 -1.46
N TRP A 39 10.61 20.84 -2.49
CA TRP A 39 11.02 21.06 -3.88
C TRP A 39 10.81 22.52 -4.33
N ILE A 40 9.65 23.11 -4.06
CA ILE A 40 9.35 24.49 -4.49
C ILE A 40 10.19 25.52 -3.72
N VAL A 41 10.47 25.29 -2.43
CA VAL A 41 11.39 26.14 -1.65
C VAL A 41 12.80 26.05 -2.22
N SER A 42 13.31 24.85 -2.50
CA SER A 42 14.61 24.68 -3.15
C SER A 42 14.67 25.34 -4.52
N TYR A 43 13.59 25.25 -5.31
CA TYR A 43 13.49 25.93 -6.61
C TYR A 43 13.66 27.44 -6.46
N PHE A 44 12.92 28.07 -5.53
CA PHE A 44 12.98 29.51 -5.30
C PHE A 44 14.32 29.97 -4.72
N ILE A 45 14.99 29.12 -3.92
CA ILE A 45 16.34 29.41 -3.44
C ILE A 45 17.32 29.49 -4.63
N ILE A 46 17.29 28.50 -5.53
CA ILE A 46 18.15 28.50 -6.72
C ILE A 46 17.82 29.70 -7.63
N TYR A 47 16.54 29.99 -7.82
CA TYR A 47 16.07 31.14 -8.59
C TYR A 47 16.60 32.46 -8.00
N ALA A 48 16.51 32.65 -6.69
CA ALA A 48 16.99 33.85 -6.01
C ALA A 48 18.52 33.97 -6.08
N ILE A 49 19.24 32.85 -5.96
CA ILE A 49 20.70 32.82 -6.13
C ILE A 49 21.07 33.28 -7.54
N TYR A 50 20.45 32.72 -8.57
CA TYR A 50 20.72 33.05 -9.97
C TYR A 50 20.46 34.54 -10.28
N ARG A 51 19.32 35.09 -9.81
CA ARG A 51 18.90 36.46 -10.13
C ARG A 51 19.58 37.53 -9.31
N TYR A 52 19.76 37.31 -8.01
CA TYR A 52 20.15 38.37 -7.08
C TYR A 52 21.54 38.20 -6.48
N ALA A 53 22.02 36.97 -6.32
CA ALA A 53 23.30 36.72 -5.65
C ALA A 53 24.47 36.50 -6.64
N LEU A 54 24.19 35.92 -7.81
CA LEU A 54 25.24 35.46 -8.72
C LEU A 54 25.75 36.59 -9.65
N PRO A 55 27.08 36.85 -9.72
CA PRO A 55 27.64 37.81 -10.67
C PRO A 55 27.44 37.35 -12.12
N LYS A 56 27.32 38.31 -13.06
CA LYS A 56 27.10 38.05 -14.51
C LYS A 56 28.11 37.07 -15.13
N TYR A 57 29.35 37.07 -14.64
CA TYR A 57 30.39 36.14 -15.11
C TYR A 57 30.03 34.67 -14.79
N ASN A 58 29.53 34.40 -13.58
CA ASN A 58 29.16 33.05 -13.13
C ASN A 58 27.78 32.61 -13.65
N GLN A 59 26.91 33.55 -14.02
CA GLN A 59 25.58 33.25 -14.59
C GLN A 59 25.68 32.40 -15.85
N LYS A 60 26.63 32.70 -16.74
CA LYS A 60 26.84 31.93 -17.97
C LYS A 60 27.16 30.45 -17.69
N SER A 61 28.04 30.18 -16.72
CA SER A 61 28.37 28.80 -16.33
C SER A 61 27.17 28.05 -15.75
N LEU A 62 26.32 28.74 -14.95
CA LEU A 62 25.10 28.15 -14.44
C LEU A 62 24.07 27.87 -15.55
N GLU A 63 23.94 28.78 -16.52
CA GLU A 63 23.06 28.58 -17.68
C GLU A 63 23.48 27.38 -18.54
N GLU A 64 24.79 27.20 -18.76
CA GLU A 64 25.32 26.01 -19.43
C GLU A 64 25.00 24.73 -18.65
N PHE A 65 25.11 24.75 -17.32
CA PHE A 65 24.72 23.64 -16.45
C PHE A 65 23.21 23.36 -16.49
N ILE A 66 22.36 24.40 -16.48
CA ILE A 66 20.90 24.27 -16.60
C ILE A 66 20.54 23.58 -17.93
N ARG A 67 21.14 24.02 -19.04
CA ARG A 67 20.95 23.41 -20.37
C ARG A 67 21.44 21.96 -20.40
N PHE A 68 22.53 21.64 -19.69
CA PHE A 68 22.99 20.27 -19.54
C PHE A 68 21.96 19.42 -18.79
N CYS A 69 21.45 19.89 -17.64
CA CYS A 69 20.42 19.19 -16.87
C CYS A 69 19.15 18.95 -17.69
N ASP A 70 18.69 19.94 -18.48
CA ASP A 70 17.49 19.78 -19.31
C ASP A 70 17.65 18.70 -20.38
N LYS A 71 18.83 18.64 -21.04
CA LYS A 71 19.17 17.52 -21.93
C LYS A 71 19.23 16.18 -21.18
N SER A 72 19.77 16.17 -19.96
CA SER A 72 19.89 14.96 -19.16
C SER A 72 18.55 14.37 -18.71
N LEU A 73 17.54 15.21 -18.47
CA LEU A 73 16.20 14.77 -18.07
C LEU A 73 15.56 13.84 -19.11
N GLY A 74 15.86 14.03 -20.40
CA GLY A 74 15.35 13.19 -21.48
C GLY A 74 15.83 11.74 -21.43
N PHE A 75 16.95 11.46 -20.76
CA PHE A 75 17.49 10.09 -20.65
C PHE A 75 16.83 9.25 -19.56
N ILE A 76 16.06 9.84 -18.65
CA ILE A 76 15.42 9.12 -17.53
C ILE A 76 13.99 8.75 -17.92
N PRO A 77 13.68 7.48 -18.25
CA PRO A 77 12.36 7.07 -18.73
C PRO A 77 11.38 6.83 -17.56
N LEU A 78 11.06 7.88 -16.79
CA LEU A 78 10.20 7.77 -15.59
C LEU A 78 8.86 7.10 -15.87
N ASN A 79 8.21 7.44 -16.99
CA ASN A 79 6.93 6.86 -17.40
C ASN A 79 6.96 5.34 -17.44
N PHE A 80 8.00 4.77 -18.06
CA PHE A 80 8.16 3.33 -18.17
C PHE A 80 8.42 2.72 -16.79
N MET A 81 9.40 3.26 -16.06
CA MET A 81 9.80 2.72 -14.76
C MET A 81 8.64 2.70 -13.75
N LEU A 82 7.90 3.80 -13.64
CA LEU A 82 6.76 3.90 -12.73
C LEU A 82 5.58 3.05 -13.19
N SER A 83 5.28 2.98 -14.49
CA SER A 83 4.18 2.17 -15.00
C SER A 83 4.34 0.69 -14.64
N PHE A 84 5.52 0.11 -14.92
CA PHE A 84 5.79 -1.29 -14.58
C PHE A 84 5.75 -1.52 -13.07
N PHE A 85 6.38 -0.62 -12.30
CA PHE A 85 6.44 -0.77 -10.85
C PHE A 85 5.07 -0.68 -10.19
N VAL A 86 4.28 0.34 -10.52
CA VAL A 86 2.92 0.52 -10.00
C VAL A 86 2.04 -0.67 -10.39
N THR A 87 2.13 -1.16 -11.63
CA THR A 87 1.37 -2.33 -12.09
C THR A 87 1.73 -3.58 -11.28
N THR A 88 3.01 -3.84 -11.02
CA THR A 88 3.45 -4.96 -10.17
C THR A 88 2.89 -4.84 -8.75
N VAL A 89 2.95 -3.65 -8.16
CA VAL A 89 2.43 -3.40 -6.81
C VAL A 89 0.91 -3.59 -6.75
N VAL A 90 0.16 -3.01 -7.68
CA VAL A 90 -1.32 -3.13 -7.74
C VAL A 90 -1.75 -4.59 -7.94
N ASN A 91 -1.02 -5.36 -8.75
CA ASN A 91 -1.30 -6.78 -8.93
C ASN A 91 -1.09 -7.56 -7.63
N ARG A 92 0.02 -7.31 -6.92
CA ARG A 92 0.26 -7.90 -5.59
C ARG A 92 -0.83 -7.51 -4.59
N TRP A 93 -1.20 -6.24 -4.55
CA TRP A 93 -2.26 -5.71 -3.71
C TRP A 93 -3.59 -6.42 -3.96
N THR A 94 -3.95 -6.61 -5.23
CA THR A 94 -5.18 -7.29 -5.65
C THR A 94 -5.19 -8.74 -5.18
N VAL A 95 -4.08 -9.46 -5.34
CA VAL A 95 -3.95 -10.85 -4.85
C VAL A 95 -4.09 -10.91 -3.33
N MET A 96 -3.44 -10.00 -2.59
CA MET A 96 -3.58 -9.95 -1.13
C MET A 96 -5.03 -9.66 -0.71
N PHE A 97 -5.73 -8.74 -1.38
CA PHE A 97 -7.12 -8.40 -1.09
C PHE A 97 -8.08 -9.59 -1.32
N THR A 98 -7.99 -10.24 -2.48
CA THR A 98 -8.89 -11.36 -2.82
C THR A 98 -8.65 -12.59 -1.95
N ASN A 99 -7.46 -12.72 -1.36
CA ASN A 99 -7.08 -13.82 -0.47
C ASN A 99 -7.27 -13.51 1.02
N LEU A 100 -7.80 -12.33 1.40
CA LEU A 100 -8.14 -12.02 2.81
C LEU A 100 -9.05 -13.08 3.45
N GLY A 101 -9.78 -13.86 2.66
CA GLY A 101 -10.40 -15.10 3.11
C GLY A 101 -11.48 -14.88 4.17
N LEU A 102 -12.72 -14.65 3.70
CA LEU A 102 -13.87 -14.61 4.57
C LEU A 102 -14.22 -16.01 5.10
N ILE A 103 -14.63 -16.08 6.37
CA ILE A 103 -14.93 -17.35 7.08
C ILE A 103 -16.33 -17.86 6.73
N ASP A 104 -17.13 -17.04 6.05
CA ASP A 104 -18.53 -17.26 5.67
C ASP A 104 -18.75 -18.63 5.01
N ASN A 105 -17.91 -19.03 4.05
CA ASN A 105 -18.05 -20.34 3.41
C ASN A 105 -17.89 -21.49 4.41
N VAL A 106 -16.86 -21.44 5.26
CA VAL A 106 -16.64 -22.46 6.29
C VAL A 106 -17.83 -22.49 7.26
N ALA A 107 -18.34 -21.33 7.66
CA ALA A 107 -19.48 -21.22 8.56
C ALA A 107 -20.78 -21.80 7.96
N LEU A 108 -21.10 -21.47 6.71
CA LEU A 108 -22.27 -21.96 6.00
C LEU A 108 -22.22 -23.48 5.82
N PHE A 109 -21.08 -24.01 5.37
CA PHE A 109 -20.89 -25.45 5.21
C PHE A 109 -20.92 -26.17 6.56
N THR A 110 -20.29 -25.61 7.60
CA THR A 110 -20.35 -26.18 8.96
C THR A 110 -21.80 -26.20 9.48
N ALA A 111 -22.58 -25.15 9.23
CA ALA A 111 -23.98 -25.10 9.66
C ALA A 111 -24.86 -26.14 8.96
N GLN A 112 -24.61 -26.42 7.68
CA GLN A 112 -25.40 -27.35 6.89
C GLN A 112 -25.01 -28.82 7.09
N TYR A 113 -23.71 -29.11 7.18
CA TYR A 113 -23.21 -30.49 7.20
C TYR A 113 -22.99 -31.04 8.62
N VAL A 114 -22.71 -30.20 9.62
CA VAL A 114 -22.57 -30.65 11.02
C VAL A 114 -23.93 -30.64 11.71
N GLN A 115 -24.66 -31.74 11.57
CA GLN A 115 -25.99 -31.93 12.14
C GLN A 115 -25.94 -32.19 13.66
N GLY A 116 -27.08 -32.02 14.33
CA GLY A 116 -27.24 -32.23 15.78
C GLY A 116 -27.75 -30.98 16.48
N ASP A 117 -28.95 -31.06 17.05
CA ASP A 117 -29.59 -30.00 17.84
C ASP A 117 -29.23 -30.06 19.33
N ASP A 118 -28.55 -31.14 19.71
CA ASP A 118 -28.02 -31.36 21.05
C ASP A 118 -26.90 -30.36 21.38
N ALA A 119 -26.59 -30.27 22.67
CA ALA A 119 -25.52 -29.39 23.14
C ALA A 119 -24.17 -29.72 22.48
N ARG A 120 -23.92 -31.01 22.18
CA ARG A 120 -22.68 -31.46 21.57
C ARG A 120 -22.56 -31.01 20.10
N GLY A 121 -23.58 -31.20 19.28
CA GLY A 121 -23.59 -30.72 17.88
C GLY A 121 -23.39 -29.20 17.78
N ARG A 122 -24.04 -28.45 18.68
CA ARG A 122 -23.87 -26.99 18.80
C ARG A 122 -22.43 -26.60 19.16
N MET A 123 -21.82 -27.31 20.10
CA MET A 123 -20.43 -27.07 20.50
C MET A 123 -19.45 -27.38 19.38
N PHE A 124 -19.66 -28.45 18.60
CA PHE A 124 -18.84 -28.76 17.43
C PHE A 124 -18.87 -27.64 16.39
N ARG A 125 -20.07 -27.18 15.99
CA ARG A 125 -20.22 -26.07 15.03
C ARG A 125 -19.48 -24.81 15.49
N ARG A 126 -19.67 -24.43 16.77
CA ARG A 126 -19.00 -23.26 17.35
C ARG A 126 -17.48 -23.41 17.38
N ASN A 127 -16.97 -24.59 17.75
CA ASN A 127 -15.54 -24.82 17.83
C ASN A 127 -14.86 -24.82 16.45
N ILE A 128 -15.46 -25.45 15.44
CA ILE A 128 -14.91 -25.46 14.06
C ILE A 128 -14.74 -24.03 13.53
N VAL A 129 -15.79 -23.21 13.63
CA VAL A 129 -15.74 -21.82 13.16
C VAL A 129 -14.76 -20.99 14.00
N ARG A 130 -14.80 -21.11 15.34
CA ARG A 130 -13.89 -20.38 16.23
C ARG A 130 -12.42 -20.72 15.96
N TYR A 131 -12.11 -21.98 15.71
CA TYR A 131 -10.77 -22.41 15.31
C TYR A 131 -10.31 -21.76 14.00
N CYS A 132 -11.19 -21.67 13.00
CA CYS A 132 -10.89 -20.95 11.76
C CYS A 132 -10.69 -19.45 12.01
N CYS A 133 -11.53 -18.82 12.86
CA CYS A 133 -11.36 -17.42 13.26
C CYS A 133 -10.03 -17.20 13.99
N LEU A 134 -9.67 -18.09 14.91
CA LEU A 134 -8.41 -18.04 15.63
C LEU A 134 -7.21 -18.17 14.68
N ALA A 135 -7.28 -19.11 13.71
CA ALA A 135 -6.25 -19.25 12.67
C ALA A 135 -6.04 -17.93 11.92
N HIS A 136 -7.14 -17.34 11.48
CA HIS A 136 -7.14 -16.12 10.70
C HIS A 136 -6.63 -14.94 11.53
N ALA A 137 -7.08 -14.81 12.77
CA ALA A 137 -6.61 -13.77 13.69
C ALA A 137 -5.11 -13.87 13.97
N ILE A 138 -4.57 -15.08 14.14
CA ILE A 138 -3.11 -15.28 14.32
C ILE A 138 -2.35 -14.83 13.07
N LEU A 139 -2.80 -15.21 11.87
CA LEU A 139 -2.18 -14.76 10.62
C LEU A 139 -2.23 -13.23 10.49
N LEU A 140 -3.39 -12.62 10.69
CA LEU A 140 -3.55 -11.17 10.58
C LEU A 140 -2.73 -10.43 11.64
N ARG A 141 -2.55 -11.00 12.83
CA ARG A 141 -1.63 -10.47 13.85
C ARG A 141 -0.18 -10.50 13.38
N ASP A 142 0.19 -11.48 12.57
CA ASP A 142 1.56 -11.62 12.07
C ASP A 142 1.86 -10.65 10.90
N VAL A 143 0.87 -10.36 10.07
CA VAL A 143 1.03 -9.52 8.86
C VAL A 143 0.59 -8.06 9.09
N SER A 144 -0.46 -7.81 9.87
CA SER A 144 -1.00 -6.47 10.10
C SER A 144 -0.52 -5.84 11.40
N MET A 145 0.06 -4.65 11.30
CA MET A 145 0.51 -3.87 12.46
C MET A 145 -0.65 -3.44 13.36
N LYS A 146 -1.82 -3.12 12.78
CA LYS A 146 -3.03 -2.77 13.53
C LYS A 146 -3.49 -3.92 14.43
N ILE A 147 -3.50 -5.13 13.90
CA ILE A 147 -3.91 -6.34 14.63
C ILE A 147 -2.84 -6.73 15.64
N ARG A 148 -1.55 -6.60 15.30
CA ARG A 148 -0.44 -6.80 16.25
C ARG A 148 -0.52 -5.87 17.45
N ARG A 149 -0.94 -4.61 17.28
CA ARG A 149 -1.16 -3.67 18.40
C ARG A 149 -2.39 -4.05 19.24
N ARG A 150 -3.47 -4.53 18.61
CA ARG A 150 -4.68 -5.00 19.32
C ARG A 150 -4.42 -6.29 20.10
N PHE A 151 -3.62 -7.20 19.54
CA PHE A 151 -3.26 -8.48 20.15
C PHE A 151 -1.72 -8.64 20.22
N PRO A 152 -1.02 -7.99 21.16
CA PRO A 152 0.45 -8.01 21.22
C PRO A 152 1.03 -9.41 21.47
N THR A 153 0.36 -10.25 22.25
CA THR A 153 0.77 -11.61 22.60
C THR A 153 -0.32 -12.63 22.24
N ILE A 154 0.02 -13.91 22.12
CA ILE A 154 -1.00 -14.95 21.92
C ILE A 154 -1.93 -15.02 23.15
N ASP A 155 -1.40 -14.79 24.35
CA ASP A 155 -2.18 -14.73 25.59
C ASP A 155 -3.31 -13.70 25.54
N SER A 156 -3.08 -12.57 24.85
CA SER A 156 -4.10 -11.53 24.67
C SER A 156 -5.32 -11.98 23.84
N MET A 157 -5.20 -13.10 23.11
CA MET A 157 -6.31 -13.71 22.35
C MET A 157 -7.26 -14.53 23.24
N VAL A 158 -6.81 -14.93 24.43
CA VAL A 158 -7.63 -15.65 25.42
C VAL A 158 -8.74 -14.76 26.00
N PRO A 159 -8.47 -13.58 26.59
CA PRO A 159 -9.51 -12.69 27.09
C PRO A 159 -10.38 -12.13 25.96
N ALA A 160 -9.87 -12.08 24.74
CA ALA A 160 -10.64 -11.69 23.55
C ALA A 160 -11.63 -12.78 23.08
N GLY A 161 -11.57 -14.00 23.63
CA GLY A 161 -12.51 -15.08 23.34
C GLY A 161 -12.19 -15.89 22.08
N PHE A 162 -11.05 -15.67 21.42
CA PHE A 162 -10.62 -16.49 20.28
C PHE A 162 -10.09 -17.86 20.73
N MET A 163 -9.41 -17.91 21.88
CA MET A 163 -8.75 -19.10 22.41
C MET A 163 -9.15 -19.33 23.87
N MET A 164 -9.29 -20.59 24.28
CA MET A 164 -9.50 -20.96 25.69
C MET A 164 -8.16 -21.18 26.41
N PRO A 165 -8.08 -21.03 27.74
CA PRO A 165 -6.81 -21.21 28.47
C PRO A 165 -6.13 -22.57 28.22
N HIS A 166 -6.89 -23.66 28.23
CA HIS A 166 -6.37 -25.01 27.96
C HIS A 166 -5.88 -25.20 26.51
N GLU A 167 -6.39 -24.39 25.56
CA GLU A 167 -5.95 -24.43 24.16
C GLU A 167 -4.64 -23.67 23.98
N LEU A 168 -4.42 -22.61 24.77
CA LEU A 168 -3.15 -21.90 24.83
C LEU A 168 -2.03 -22.82 25.32
N GLU A 169 -2.26 -23.52 26.43
CA GLU A 169 -1.30 -24.52 26.95
C GLU A 169 -0.94 -25.56 25.88
N LYS A 170 -1.96 -26.07 25.17
CA LYS A 170 -1.76 -26.99 24.05
C LYS A 170 -0.99 -26.35 22.90
N TYR A 171 -1.30 -25.10 22.55
CA TYR A 171 -0.61 -24.36 21.50
C TYR A 171 0.87 -24.11 21.82
N GLU A 172 1.22 -23.87 23.09
CA GLU A 172 2.58 -23.67 23.57
C GLU A 172 3.37 -24.97 23.69
N SER A 173 2.70 -26.08 24.02
CA SER A 173 3.30 -27.42 24.07
C SER A 173 3.86 -27.89 22.72
N ILE A 174 3.36 -27.34 21.61
CA ILE A 174 3.82 -27.67 20.25
C ILE A 174 5.20 -27.05 20.01
N LYS A 175 6.25 -27.89 20.13
CA LYS A 175 7.67 -27.51 19.97
C LYS A 175 8.04 -27.01 18.57
N ASN A 176 7.25 -27.33 17.54
CA ASN A 176 7.54 -26.95 16.16
C ASN A 176 6.99 -25.55 15.83
N ARG A 177 7.88 -24.57 15.64
CA ARG A 177 7.54 -23.17 15.34
C ARG A 177 6.87 -22.99 13.96
N TYR A 178 7.18 -23.86 12.99
CA TYR A 178 6.71 -23.74 11.59
C TYR A 178 5.51 -24.62 11.25
N ASN A 179 5.17 -25.59 12.11
CA ASN A 179 4.16 -26.59 11.81
C ASN A 179 3.14 -26.73 12.95
N LYS A 180 2.55 -25.61 13.38
CA LYS A 180 1.33 -25.60 14.20
C LYS A 180 0.09 -25.81 13.31
N SER A 181 0.15 -26.80 12.43
CA SER A 181 -0.94 -27.14 11.52
C SER A 181 -2.03 -27.94 12.26
N TRP A 182 -3.27 -27.66 11.87
CA TRP A 182 -4.50 -28.23 12.40
C TRP A 182 -4.49 -29.75 12.30
N GLY A 183 -4.91 -30.41 13.38
CA GLY A 183 -4.97 -31.87 13.46
C GLY A 183 -5.84 -32.49 12.36
N ARG A 184 -5.47 -33.71 11.93
CA ARG A 184 -6.22 -34.52 10.97
C ARG A 184 -7.59 -34.88 11.55
N VAL A 185 -8.64 -34.70 10.76
CA VAL A 185 -9.98 -35.22 11.03
C VAL A 185 -10.22 -36.33 10.00
N ASP A 186 -10.50 -37.55 10.47
CA ASP A 186 -10.77 -38.74 9.65
C ASP A 186 -12.27 -39.06 9.74
N SER A 187 -13.06 -38.77 8.70
CA SER A 187 -14.38 -39.38 8.42
C SER A 187 -14.97 -38.95 7.05
N GLU A 188 -16.02 -39.67 6.65
CA GLU A 188 -16.52 -39.94 5.30
C GLU A 188 -17.39 -38.81 4.71
N TYR A 189 -17.21 -38.53 3.41
CA TYR A 189 -17.94 -37.64 2.46
C TYR A 189 -18.57 -36.31 2.92
N LEU A 190 -19.36 -36.25 4.00
CA LEU A 190 -19.93 -35.01 4.56
C LEU A 190 -18.84 -34.12 5.21
N GLU A 191 -17.80 -34.74 5.75
CA GLU A 191 -16.61 -34.02 6.23
C GLU A 191 -15.78 -33.44 5.11
N TYR A 192 -15.82 -34.05 3.92
CA TYR A 192 -15.03 -33.59 2.79
C TYR A 192 -15.43 -32.18 2.36
N ALA A 193 -16.72 -31.84 2.40
CA ALA A 193 -17.21 -30.52 2.02
C ALA A 193 -16.67 -29.42 2.98
N VAL A 194 -16.83 -29.63 4.30
CA VAL A 194 -16.32 -28.70 5.32
C VAL A 194 -14.78 -28.65 5.30
N ALA A 195 -14.12 -29.81 5.17
CA ALA A 195 -12.66 -29.89 5.09
C ALA A 195 -12.12 -29.22 3.83
N THR A 196 -12.85 -29.24 2.71
CA THR A 196 -12.47 -28.56 1.48
C THR A 196 -12.51 -27.05 1.66
N GLU A 197 -13.58 -26.51 2.27
CA GLU A 197 -13.63 -25.07 2.57
C GLU A 197 -12.55 -24.64 3.58
N ILE A 198 -12.23 -25.47 4.58
CA ILE A 198 -11.10 -25.22 5.49
C ILE A 198 -9.77 -25.24 4.73
N ARG A 199 -9.58 -26.15 3.76
CA ARG A 199 -8.38 -26.17 2.90
C ARG A 199 -8.30 -24.92 2.02
N ASN A 200 -9.42 -24.46 1.47
CA ASN A 200 -9.49 -23.23 0.68
C ASN A 200 -9.12 -22.01 1.53
N LEU A 201 -9.69 -21.90 2.74
CA LEU A 201 -9.33 -20.85 3.69
C LEU A 201 -7.83 -20.88 4.02
N ARG A 202 -7.29 -22.07 4.30
CA ARG A 202 -5.85 -22.26 4.55
C ARG A 202 -5.00 -21.86 3.33
N ALA A 203 -5.42 -22.18 2.11
CA ALA A 203 -4.71 -21.80 0.90
C ALA A 203 -4.64 -20.28 0.76
N ASN A 204 -5.76 -19.59 0.95
CA ASN A 204 -5.85 -18.12 0.94
C ASN A 204 -4.93 -17.48 1.99
N MET A 205 -4.95 -18.02 3.21
CA MET A 205 -4.06 -17.62 4.31
C MET A 205 -2.58 -17.80 3.97
N ILE A 206 -2.21 -18.93 3.35
CA ILE A 206 -0.83 -19.19 2.91
C ILE A 206 -0.42 -18.19 1.83
N THR A 207 -1.31 -17.86 0.88
CA THR A 207 -1.04 -16.84 -0.14
C THR A 207 -0.66 -15.51 0.51
N ILE A 208 -1.42 -15.04 1.51
CA ILE A 208 -1.10 -13.81 2.23
C ILE A 208 0.26 -13.91 2.92
N TRP A 209 0.49 -15.01 3.66
CA TRP A 209 1.75 -15.22 4.35
C TRP A 209 2.96 -15.25 3.39
N GLN A 210 2.82 -15.89 2.23
CA GLN A 210 3.85 -15.90 1.19
C GLN A 210 4.11 -14.50 0.64
N HIS A 211 3.07 -13.67 0.48
CA HIS A 211 3.22 -12.30 0.02
C HIS A 211 3.88 -11.41 1.08
N ASP A 212 3.63 -11.63 2.36
CA ASP A 212 4.31 -10.93 3.45
C ASP A 212 5.78 -11.37 3.56
N TRP A 213 6.04 -12.68 3.52
CA TRP A 213 7.39 -13.23 3.62
C TRP A 213 8.26 -12.85 2.41
N VAL A 214 7.71 -12.95 1.20
CA VAL A 214 8.41 -12.63 -0.05
C VAL A 214 7.90 -11.29 -0.56
N SER A 215 8.56 -10.22 -0.10
CA SER A 215 8.34 -8.88 -0.62
C SER A 215 8.93 -8.71 -2.02
N ILE A 216 8.55 -7.62 -2.71
CA ILE A 216 9.25 -7.20 -3.93
C ILE A 216 10.73 -7.00 -3.59
N PRO A 217 11.68 -7.49 -4.43
CA PRO A 217 13.11 -7.32 -4.17
C PRO A 217 13.45 -5.84 -3.95
N VAL A 218 14.16 -5.55 -2.85
CA VAL A 218 14.43 -4.18 -2.39
C VAL A 218 15.11 -3.31 -3.45
N LEU A 219 15.94 -3.91 -4.31
CA LEU A 219 16.58 -3.23 -5.44
C LEU A 219 15.57 -2.55 -6.36
N TYR A 220 14.39 -3.14 -6.59
CA TYR A 220 13.45 -2.63 -7.56
C TYR A 220 12.78 -1.31 -7.11
N PRO A 221 12.16 -1.22 -5.91
CA PRO A 221 11.74 0.06 -5.35
C PRO A 221 12.89 1.08 -5.24
N GLN A 222 14.08 0.65 -4.84
CA GLN A 222 15.25 1.55 -4.73
C GLN A 222 15.57 2.24 -6.06
N VAL A 223 15.64 1.49 -7.15
CA VAL A 223 15.94 2.02 -8.48
C VAL A 223 14.84 2.99 -8.94
N VAL A 224 13.57 2.64 -8.74
CA VAL A 224 12.44 3.49 -9.14
C VAL A 224 12.41 4.79 -8.34
N PHE A 225 12.52 4.71 -7.01
CA PHE A 225 12.53 5.88 -6.14
C PHE A 225 13.74 6.78 -6.39
N ALA A 226 14.93 6.19 -6.53
CA ALA A 226 16.14 6.94 -6.86
C ALA A 226 15.99 7.67 -8.21
N ALA A 227 15.49 6.99 -9.25
CA ALA A 227 15.28 7.61 -10.55
C ALA A 227 14.28 8.78 -10.48
N THR A 228 13.16 8.62 -9.76
CA THR A 228 12.18 9.71 -9.57
C THR A 228 12.78 10.90 -8.83
N TYR A 229 13.52 10.67 -7.73
CA TYR A 229 14.14 11.77 -6.99
C TYR A 229 15.27 12.45 -7.77
N ILE A 230 16.15 11.69 -8.42
CA ILE A 230 17.24 12.23 -9.26
C ILE A 230 16.65 13.09 -10.39
N TYR A 231 15.58 12.62 -11.03
CA TYR A 231 14.89 13.40 -12.04
C TYR A 231 14.43 14.75 -11.50
N PHE A 232 13.78 14.78 -10.33
CA PHE A 232 13.29 16.05 -9.77
C PHE A 232 14.39 16.94 -9.18
N ILE A 233 15.51 16.38 -8.75
CA ILE A 233 16.72 17.14 -8.41
C ILE A 233 17.29 17.82 -9.65
N LEU A 234 17.44 17.10 -10.76
CA LEU A 234 17.89 17.69 -12.03
C LEU A 234 16.87 18.72 -12.54
N ALA A 235 15.57 18.47 -12.35
CA ALA A 235 14.51 19.39 -12.73
C ALA A 235 14.54 20.71 -11.93
N LEU A 236 15.08 20.73 -10.71
CA LEU A 236 15.28 21.99 -9.96
C LEU A 236 16.15 22.98 -10.72
N PHE A 237 17.15 22.48 -11.46
CA PHE A 237 18.05 23.29 -12.27
C PHE A 237 17.49 23.48 -13.68
N ALA A 238 17.13 22.39 -14.36
CA ALA A 238 16.68 22.41 -15.76
C ALA A 238 15.46 23.31 -16.01
N ARG A 239 14.62 23.54 -15.00
CA ARG A 239 13.37 24.30 -15.11
C ARG A 239 13.48 25.74 -14.57
N GLN A 240 14.69 26.22 -14.32
CA GLN A 240 14.94 27.62 -13.95
C GLN A 240 14.72 28.54 -15.16
N PHE A 241 14.11 29.71 -14.92
CA PHE A 241 13.92 30.72 -15.95
C PHE A 241 15.20 31.54 -16.12
N ILE A 242 15.92 31.24 -17.21
CA ILE A 242 17.12 31.96 -17.65
C ILE A 242 16.72 33.36 -18.13
N ILE A 243 17.55 34.37 -17.85
CA ILE A 243 17.35 35.72 -18.38
C ILE A 243 17.68 35.70 -19.87
N PRO A 244 16.70 35.95 -20.77
CA PRO A 244 16.96 35.91 -22.21
C PRO A 244 17.95 37.01 -22.59
N GLN A 245 19.00 36.64 -23.34
CA GLN A 245 19.98 37.59 -23.88
C GLN A 245 19.43 38.38 -25.07
N ASP A 246 18.48 37.82 -25.82
CA ASP A 246 17.83 38.46 -26.96
C ASP A 246 16.34 38.68 -26.69
N GLN A 247 15.84 39.91 -26.90
CA GLN A 247 14.42 40.27 -26.74
C GLN A 247 13.48 39.57 -27.75
N LEU A 248 14.03 38.78 -28.69
CA LEU A 248 13.31 38.08 -29.77
C LEU A 248 12.94 36.63 -29.43
N SER A 249 13.51 36.04 -28.36
CA SER A 249 13.04 34.75 -27.87
C SER A 249 11.75 34.99 -27.10
N GLY A 250 10.61 34.60 -27.67
CA GLY A 250 9.28 34.65 -27.04
C GLY A 250 9.12 33.76 -25.80
N GLU A 251 10.17 33.59 -25.02
CA GLU A 251 10.20 32.85 -23.77
C GLU A 251 9.52 33.69 -22.69
N VAL A 252 8.36 33.22 -22.23
CA VAL A 252 7.63 33.84 -21.13
C VAL A 252 8.34 33.50 -19.83
N ASP A 253 8.89 34.50 -19.17
CA ASP A 253 9.49 34.40 -17.83
C ASP A 253 8.40 34.31 -16.77
N LEU A 254 7.88 33.11 -16.55
CA LEU A 254 6.97 32.82 -15.46
C LEU A 254 7.80 32.56 -14.20
N HIS A 255 7.93 33.50 -13.28
CA HIS A 255 8.73 33.28 -12.05
C HIS A 255 8.33 32.03 -11.23
N PHE A 256 7.13 31.50 -11.44
CA PHE A 256 6.66 30.26 -10.85
C PHE A 256 6.58 29.12 -11.89
N PRO A 257 7.17 27.94 -11.62
CA PRO A 257 7.24 26.84 -12.57
C PRO A 257 5.94 26.00 -12.54
N ILE A 258 4.88 26.50 -13.18
CA ILE A 258 3.55 25.86 -13.19
C ILE A 258 3.61 24.42 -13.72
N ILE A 259 4.19 24.24 -14.91
CA ILE A 259 4.22 22.93 -15.59
C ILE A 259 5.05 21.92 -14.79
N SER A 260 6.20 22.33 -14.26
CA SER A 260 7.04 21.47 -13.43
C SER A 260 6.38 21.11 -12.11
N SER A 261 5.60 22.03 -11.52
CA SER A 261 4.82 21.75 -10.31
C SER A 261 3.74 20.69 -10.57
N VAL A 262 2.98 20.83 -11.66
CA VAL A 262 1.98 19.82 -12.07
C VAL A 262 2.66 18.48 -12.33
N THR A 263 3.78 18.49 -13.04
CA THR A 263 4.58 17.30 -13.36
C THR A 263 5.09 16.61 -12.10
N PHE A 264 5.55 17.37 -11.12
CA PHE A 264 5.97 16.88 -9.80
C PHE A 264 4.83 16.16 -9.09
N ILE A 265 3.67 16.82 -8.98
CA ILE A 265 2.48 16.24 -8.32
C ILE A 265 2.07 14.94 -8.99
N ILE A 266 2.10 14.87 -10.33
CA ILE A 266 1.74 13.66 -11.08
C ILE A 266 2.73 12.53 -10.83
N TYR A 267 4.03 12.72 -11.07
CA TYR A 267 5.00 11.61 -10.98
C TYR A 267 5.30 11.21 -9.54
N VAL A 268 5.46 12.17 -8.62
CA VAL A 268 5.67 11.86 -7.20
C VAL A 268 4.38 11.28 -6.61
N GLY A 269 3.21 11.80 -7.00
CA GLY A 269 1.93 11.20 -6.63
C GLY A 269 1.79 9.77 -7.12
N TRP A 270 2.20 9.48 -8.36
CA TRP A 270 2.15 8.13 -8.92
C TRP A 270 3.11 7.16 -8.21
N MET A 271 4.32 7.63 -7.87
CA MET A 271 5.25 6.90 -7.01
C MET A 271 4.65 6.63 -5.61
N LYS A 272 3.97 7.62 -5.02
CA LYS A 272 3.31 7.51 -3.71
C LYS A 272 2.16 6.52 -3.73
N VAL A 273 1.42 6.38 -4.84
CA VAL A 273 0.41 5.32 -5.01
C VAL A 273 1.05 3.94 -4.85
N ALA A 274 2.18 3.69 -5.53
CA ALA A 274 2.89 2.42 -5.35
C ALA A 274 3.42 2.23 -3.92
N MET A 275 3.90 3.31 -3.27
CA MET A 275 4.40 3.24 -1.91
C MET A 275 3.30 2.88 -0.90
N ALA A 276 2.12 3.49 -1.01
CA ALA A 276 0.97 3.21 -0.14
C ALA A 276 0.46 1.78 -0.32
N LEU A 277 0.46 1.25 -1.55
CA LEU A 277 -0.03 -0.10 -1.83
C LEU A 277 1.02 -1.19 -1.61
N LEU A 278 2.28 -0.84 -1.34
CA LEU A 278 3.38 -1.79 -1.18
C LEU A 278 3.15 -2.75 -0.01
N ASN A 279 2.61 -2.22 1.09
CA ASN A 279 2.20 -2.98 2.26
C ASN A 279 0.78 -2.56 2.70
N PRO A 280 -0.28 -3.21 2.19
CA PRO A 280 -1.66 -2.83 2.50
C PRO A 280 -2.13 -3.21 3.91
N PHE A 281 -1.27 -3.82 4.72
CA PHE A 281 -1.58 -4.23 6.10
C PHE A 281 -1.03 -3.24 7.15
N GLY A 282 -0.57 -2.07 6.70
CA GLY A 282 -0.01 -1.01 7.52
C GLY A 282 -1.05 -0.13 8.21
N GLU A 283 -0.67 1.14 8.39
CA GLU A 283 -1.44 2.16 9.10
C GLU A 283 -1.86 3.36 8.26
N ASP A 284 -1.66 3.29 6.94
CA ASP A 284 -2.10 4.33 6.02
C ASP A 284 -3.63 4.39 5.95
N ASP A 285 -4.15 5.54 5.48
CA ASP A 285 -5.59 5.81 5.40
C ASP A 285 -6.34 4.76 4.53
N ASP A 286 -5.66 4.22 3.52
CA ASP A 286 -6.21 3.29 2.52
C ASP A 286 -5.79 1.83 2.72
N ASP A 287 -5.08 1.53 3.81
CA ASP A 287 -4.75 0.16 4.18
C ASP A 287 -5.99 -0.63 4.62
N PHE A 288 -5.92 -1.95 4.46
CA PHE A 288 -7.01 -2.85 4.81
C PHE A 288 -7.43 -2.69 6.27
N ASP A 289 -8.74 -2.70 6.51
CA ASP A 289 -9.30 -2.67 7.85
C ASP A 289 -9.41 -4.09 8.42
N CYS A 290 -8.27 -4.65 8.82
CA CYS A 290 -8.22 -6.01 9.33
C CYS A 290 -9.02 -6.22 10.62
N ASN A 291 -9.33 -5.14 11.37
CA ASN A 291 -10.15 -5.25 12.58
C ASN A 291 -11.59 -5.63 12.26
N PHE A 292 -12.09 -5.30 11.07
CA PHE A 292 -13.42 -5.71 10.65
C PHE A 292 -13.54 -7.24 10.50
N PHE A 293 -12.44 -7.91 10.15
CA PHE A 293 -12.40 -9.37 9.94
C PHE A 293 -12.06 -10.15 11.24
N THR A 294 -11.87 -9.47 12.38
CA THR A 294 -11.52 -10.05 13.69
C THR A 294 -12.37 -9.53 14.84
#